data_AF-A0A437UXZ5-F1
#
_entry.id   AF-A0A437UXZ5-F1
#
_cell.length_a   1.000
_cell.length_b   1.000
_cell.length_c   1.000
_cell.angle_alpha   90.00
_cell.angle_beta   90.00
_cell.angle_gamma   90.00
#
_symmetry.space_group_name_H-M   'P 1'
#
loop_
_entity.id
_entity.type
_entity.pdbx_description
1 polymer ?
#
loop_
_entity_poly.entity_id
_entity_poly.type
_entity_poly.pdbx_seq_one_letter_code
_entity_poly.pdbx_strand_id
1 'polypeptide(L)'
;MSNREIAEAITSALGGHGNIRACGICATRLRIIVRDMSSVELDALMDIRGILGIFKKGRCGIELVLGPRLVIGVSEALFELTGIRSSVEELAQFNAPPAQEGLSIRINTSKAIGEKAPLGDEPDKGIEDDLGELLRAAEDKDPPKTSLLVINGPNINMLGIREPELYGSESYQRLLGLCEEAARDAGFDSCTCMQSNHEGDLIDCIQQARGVHDAIVINPAAYTHTSIALLDALKAVQIPAVEVHISDVDAREESRKVSYVREACIATISGHGVEGYREAIELLADHLDI
;
A
#
# COMPACT_ATOMS: atom_id res chain seq x y z
N MET A 1 21.27 -9.59 19.30
CA MET A 1 21.78 -8.23 19.09
C MET A 1 21.05 -7.31 20.06
N SER A 2 21.80 -6.53 20.82
CA SER A 2 21.29 -5.41 21.61
C SER A 2 20.80 -4.29 20.68
N ASN A 3 19.99 -3.36 21.20
CA ASN A 3 19.52 -2.20 20.42
C ASN A 3 20.67 -1.37 19.85
N ARG A 4 21.78 -1.27 20.60
CA ARG A 4 23.00 -0.56 20.18
C ARG A 4 23.71 -1.27 19.03
N GLU A 5 23.86 -2.59 19.10
CA GLU A 5 24.46 -3.37 17.99
C GLU A 5 23.65 -3.27 16.71
N ILE A 6 22.30 -3.24 16.82
CA ILE A 6 21.42 -3.03 15.67
C ILE A 6 21.61 -1.62 15.10
N ALA A 7 21.67 -0.59 15.95
CA ALA A 7 21.91 0.79 15.54
C ALA A 7 23.27 1.00 14.86
N GLU A 8 24.33 0.35 15.36
CA GLU A 8 25.67 0.36 14.76
C GLU A 8 25.66 -0.31 13.37
N ALA A 9 25.01 -1.48 13.26
CA ALA A 9 24.86 -2.17 11.98
C ALA A 9 24.06 -1.34 10.97
N ILE A 10 22.96 -0.71 11.39
CA ILE A 10 22.17 0.19 10.54
C ILE A 10 23.03 1.36 10.07
N THR A 11 23.75 2.01 10.99
CA THR A 11 24.61 3.15 10.66
C THR A 11 25.69 2.77 9.65
N SER A 12 26.31 1.60 9.81
CA SER A 12 27.31 1.09 8.87
C SER A 12 26.72 0.85 7.49
N ALA A 13 25.58 0.15 7.42
CA ALA A 13 24.93 -0.18 6.15
C ALA A 13 24.35 1.04 5.42
N LEU A 14 24.11 2.15 6.14
CA LEU A 14 23.73 3.43 5.56
C LEU A 14 24.92 4.24 5.04
N GLY A 15 26.14 3.70 4.98
CA GLY A 15 27.33 4.44 4.55
C GLY A 15 27.95 5.32 5.66
N GLY A 16 27.62 5.03 6.93
CA GLY A 16 28.19 5.69 8.10
C GLY A 16 27.38 6.87 8.64
N HIS A 17 27.75 7.33 9.84
CA HIS A 17 27.05 8.40 10.56
C HIS A 17 26.94 9.71 9.75
N GLY A 18 27.98 10.04 8.97
CA GLY A 18 28.01 11.25 8.15
C GLY A 18 27.05 11.25 6.95
N ASN A 19 26.54 10.07 6.57
CA ASN A 19 25.53 9.95 5.51
C ASN A 19 24.11 10.13 6.04
N ILE A 20 23.87 9.95 7.33
CA ILE A 20 22.55 10.16 7.93
C ILE A 20 22.33 11.67 8.06
N ARG A 21 21.20 12.15 7.54
CA ARG A 21 20.79 13.56 7.63
C ARG A 21 19.67 13.75 8.65
N ALA A 22 18.68 12.85 8.63
CA ALA A 22 17.52 12.90 9.50
C ALA A 22 17.12 11.49 9.89
N CYS A 23 16.65 11.32 11.12
CA CYS A 23 16.16 10.06 11.66
C CYS A 23 14.95 10.32 12.57
N GLY A 24 13.87 9.55 12.42
CA GLY A 24 12.72 9.61 13.30
C GLY A 24 11.84 8.38 13.23
N ILE A 25 10.91 8.27 14.17
CA ILE A 25 10.05 7.10 14.32
C ILE A 25 8.62 7.41 13.90
N CYS A 26 7.97 6.43 13.27
CA CYS A 26 6.54 6.39 13.06
C CYS A 26 6.05 4.99 13.40
N ALA A 27 5.44 4.83 14.59
CA ALA A 27 5.03 3.53 15.13
C ALA A 27 6.16 2.48 15.08
N THR A 28 6.10 1.52 14.15
CA THR A 28 7.09 0.44 13.97
C THR A 28 8.14 0.72 12.89
N ARG A 29 8.03 1.86 12.21
CA ARG A 29 8.94 2.27 11.13
C ARG A 29 9.96 3.28 11.65
N LEU A 30 11.21 3.06 11.29
CA LEU A 30 12.28 4.03 11.45
C LEU A 30 12.51 4.70 10.10
N ARG A 31 12.27 6.01 10.06
CA ARG A 31 12.37 6.87 8.88
C ARG A 31 13.73 7.54 8.88
N ILE A 32 14.52 7.32 7.83
CA ILE A 32 15.88 7.84 7.69
C ILE A 32 16.04 8.57 6.37
N ILE A 33 16.61 9.79 6.41
CA ILE A 33 17.06 10.51 5.23
C ILE A 33 18.57 10.38 5.17
N VAL A 34 19.08 9.90 4.04
CA VAL A 34 20.51 9.87 3.75
C VAL A 34 20.93 11.02 2.84
N ARG A 35 22.21 11.40 2.86
CA ARG A 35 22.75 12.42 1.96
C ARG A 35 23.02 11.85 0.57
N ASP A 36 23.45 10.59 0.53
CA ASP A 36 23.79 9.86 -0.68
C ASP A 36 23.24 8.44 -0.61
N MET A 37 22.39 8.10 -1.57
CA MET A 37 21.75 6.78 -1.65
C MET A 37 22.66 5.71 -2.27
N SER A 38 23.72 6.11 -2.98
CA SER A 38 24.64 5.18 -3.64
C SER A 38 25.58 4.47 -2.66
N SER A 39 25.82 5.08 -1.50
CA SER A 39 26.59 4.50 -0.38
C SER A 39 25.76 3.63 0.57
N VAL A 40 24.48 3.40 0.27
CA VAL A 40 23.59 2.57 1.08
C VAL A 40 23.59 1.12 0.61
N GLU A 41 23.98 0.21 1.51
CA GLU A 41 23.97 -1.22 1.29
C GLU A 41 22.63 -1.83 1.75
N LEU A 42 21.67 -1.89 0.83
CA LEU A 42 20.31 -2.36 1.12
C LEU A 42 20.25 -3.83 1.53
N ASP A 43 21.09 -4.67 0.92
CA ASP A 43 21.15 -6.09 1.26
C ASP A 43 21.71 -6.29 2.68
N ALA A 44 22.74 -5.52 3.05
CA ALA A 44 23.25 -5.49 4.41
C ALA A 44 22.18 -5.02 5.41
N LEU A 45 21.37 -4.01 5.07
CA LEU A 45 20.24 -3.58 5.91
C LEU A 45 19.18 -4.69 6.07
N MET A 46 18.86 -5.42 5.00
CA MET A 46 17.86 -6.51 5.04
C MET A 46 18.29 -7.69 5.93
N ASP A 47 19.60 -7.92 6.05
CA ASP A 47 20.19 -8.99 6.84
C ASP A 47 20.27 -8.68 8.35
N ILE A 48 20.08 -7.42 8.75
CA ILE A 48 20.11 -7.02 10.16
C ILE A 48 18.94 -7.66 10.92
N ARG A 49 19.27 -8.40 11.99
CA ARG A 49 18.28 -9.04 12.85
C ARG A 49 17.35 -7.99 13.48
N GLY A 50 16.08 -8.01 13.09
CA GLY A 50 15.04 -7.16 13.66
C GLY A 50 14.39 -6.24 12.62
N ILE A 51 15.03 -6.09 11.46
CA ILE A 51 14.44 -5.48 10.27
C ILE A 51 13.58 -6.52 9.55
N LEU A 52 12.35 -6.14 9.25
CA LEU A 52 11.33 -6.98 8.61
C LEU A 52 11.13 -6.60 7.13
N GLY A 53 11.40 -5.34 6.80
CA GLY A 53 11.30 -4.83 5.44
C GLY A 53 11.92 -3.45 5.32
N ILE A 54 12.21 -3.06 4.08
CA ILE A 54 12.78 -1.76 3.72
C ILE A 54 11.97 -1.17 2.59
N PHE A 55 11.63 0.11 2.73
CA PHE A 55 10.97 0.91 1.72
C PHE A 55 11.88 2.05 1.33
N LYS A 56 12.17 2.22 0.04
CA LYS A 56 12.76 3.45 -0.46
C LYS A 56 11.67 4.47 -0.74
N LYS A 57 11.85 5.70 -0.27
CA LYS A 57 10.92 6.80 -0.50
C LYS A 57 11.66 7.98 -1.14
N GLY A 58 11.41 8.20 -2.43
CA GLY A 58 12.12 9.20 -3.21
C GLY A 58 13.62 8.95 -3.31
N ARG A 59 14.41 10.01 -3.55
CA ARG A 59 15.85 9.91 -3.83
C ARG A 59 16.73 9.58 -2.63
N CYS A 60 16.31 9.98 -1.44
CA CYS A 60 17.15 9.98 -0.24
C CYS A 60 16.46 9.39 0.99
N GLY A 61 15.20 8.96 0.87
CA GLY A 61 14.41 8.45 2.00
C GLY A 61 14.43 6.94 2.08
N ILE A 62 14.57 6.42 3.30
CA ILE A 62 14.52 5.00 3.62
C ILE A 62 13.60 4.82 4.82
N GLU A 63 12.65 3.91 4.74
CA GLU A 63 11.91 3.41 5.90
C GLU A 63 12.34 1.99 6.22
N LEU A 64 12.78 1.77 7.46
CA LEU A 64 13.10 0.44 7.99
C LEU A 64 11.93 -0.01 8.86
N VAL A 65 11.30 -1.12 8.52
CA VAL A 65 10.26 -1.74 9.35
C VAL A 65 10.94 -2.58 10.42
N LEU A 66 10.81 -2.16 11.67
CA LEU A 66 11.34 -2.86 12.82
C LEU A 66 10.20 -3.53 13.58
N GLY A 67 10.50 -4.63 14.28
CA GLY A 67 9.52 -5.20 15.21
C GLY A 67 9.06 -4.17 16.26
N PRO A 68 7.81 -4.22 16.73
CA PRO A 68 7.20 -3.19 17.61
C PRO A 68 7.93 -3.00 18.94
N ARG A 69 8.74 -3.99 19.37
CA ARG A 69 9.53 -3.94 20.60
C ARG A 69 10.95 -3.36 20.41
N LEU A 70 11.38 -3.15 19.16
CA LEU A 70 12.76 -2.76 18.82
C LEU A 70 12.87 -1.30 18.39
N VAL A 71 11.86 -0.77 17.69
CA VAL A 71 11.92 0.55 17.04
C VAL A 71 12.32 1.71 17.97
N ILE A 72 11.75 1.77 19.18
CA ILE A 72 12.03 2.84 20.15
C ILE A 72 13.50 2.76 20.59
N GLY A 73 13.93 1.59 21.08
CA GLY A 73 15.28 1.42 21.61
C GLY A 73 16.37 1.54 20.54
N VAL A 74 16.10 1.11 19.31
CA VAL A 74 17.03 1.28 18.17
C VAL A 74 17.12 2.76 17.76
N SER A 75 15.99 3.49 17.77
CA SER A 75 16.00 4.92 17.50
C SER A 75 16.78 5.72 18.55
N GLU A 76 16.64 5.36 19.83
CA GLU A 76 17.39 5.99 20.92
C GLU A 76 18.89 5.72 20.78
N ALA A 77 19.27 4.47 20.50
CA ALA A 77 20.66 4.10 20.27
C ALA A 77 21.25 4.80 19.03
N LEU A 78 20.49 4.92 17.94
CA LEU A 78 20.91 5.70 16.77
C LEU A 78 21.13 7.17 17.10
N PHE A 79 20.27 7.76 17.92
CA PHE A 79 20.45 9.13 18.38
C PHE A 79 21.72 9.29 19.22
N GLU A 80 21.99 8.37 20.14
CA GLU A 80 23.23 8.39 20.93
C GLU A 80 24.49 8.27 20.06
N LEU A 81 24.43 7.47 19.00
CA LEU A 81 25.56 7.24 18.09
C LEU A 81 25.79 8.39 17.09
N THR A 82 24.72 9.02 16.60
CA THR A 82 24.79 9.99 15.50
C THR A 82 24.61 11.44 15.95
N GLY A 83 23.97 11.67 17.10
CA GLY A 83 23.54 12.99 17.55
C GLY A 83 22.40 13.60 16.74
N ILE A 84 21.82 12.86 15.78
CA ILE A 84 20.83 13.37 14.84
C ILE A 84 19.41 13.08 15.33
N ARG A 85 18.61 14.13 15.51
CA ARG A 85 17.16 14.07 15.70
C ARG A 85 16.51 14.94 14.64
N SER A 86 15.46 14.42 14.01
CA SER A 86 14.70 15.21 13.03
C SER A 86 13.74 16.16 13.74
N SER A 87 13.57 17.36 13.19
CA SER A 87 12.42 18.22 13.55
C SER A 87 11.13 17.66 12.93
N VAL A 88 9.98 18.14 13.43
CA VAL A 88 8.66 17.77 12.87
C VAL A 88 8.56 18.14 11.36
N GLU A 89 9.24 19.22 10.95
CA GLU A 89 9.26 19.70 9.56
C GLU A 89 10.09 18.80 8.63
N GLU A 90 11.22 18.27 9.12
CA GLU A 90 12.03 17.29 8.38
C GLU A 90 11.33 15.95 8.25
N LEU A 91 10.53 15.56 9.26
CA LEU A 91 9.67 14.37 9.18
C LEU A 91 8.50 14.56 8.20
N ALA A 92 8.00 15.79 8.03
CA ALA A 92 6.98 16.09 7.04
C ALA A 92 7.49 15.91 5.59
N GLN A 93 8.79 16.10 5.34
CA GLN A 93 9.41 15.82 4.04
C GLN A 93 9.38 14.32 3.67
N PHE A 94 9.26 13.42 4.65
CA PHE A 94 8.99 12.00 4.35
C PHE A 94 7.62 11.77 3.77
N ASN A 95 6.63 12.62 4.07
CA ASN A 95 5.27 12.46 3.57
C ASN A 95 5.03 13.23 2.26
N ALA A 96 6.06 13.91 1.72
CA ALA A 96 5.95 14.52 0.41
C ALA A 96 5.78 13.42 -0.66
N PRO A 97 4.84 13.59 -1.62
CA PRO A 97 4.63 12.62 -2.68
C PRO A 97 5.96 12.42 -3.45
N PRO A 98 6.35 11.16 -3.74
CA PRO A 98 7.60 10.88 -4.42
C PRO A 98 7.62 11.59 -5.78
N ALA A 99 8.70 12.29 -6.07
CA ALA A 99 8.92 12.90 -7.38
C ALA A 99 9.19 11.80 -8.40
N GLN A 100 8.14 11.27 -9.04
CA GLN A 100 8.10 10.37 -10.23
C GLN A 100 9.05 9.14 -10.29
N GLU A 101 9.95 8.94 -9.33
CA GLU A 101 10.88 7.82 -9.25
C GLU A 101 10.31 6.78 -8.28
N GLY A 102 10.11 5.56 -8.80
CA GLY A 102 9.25 4.53 -8.24
C GLY A 102 9.58 4.05 -6.82
N LEU A 103 8.55 3.52 -6.15
CA LEU A 103 8.65 2.84 -4.87
C LEU A 103 9.34 1.49 -5.07
N SER A 104 10.47 1.25 -4.40
CA SER A 104 11.09 -0.08 -4.36
C SER A 104 10.91 -0.69 -2.98
N ILE A 105 10.30 -1.87 -2.92
CA ILE A 105 10.02 -2.62 -1.68
C ILE A 105 10.96 -3.83 -1.62
N ARG A 106 11.65 -4.01 -0.48
CA ARG A 106 12.36 -5.26 -0.17
C ARG A 106 11.80 -5.85 1.12
N ILE A 107 11.38 -7.11 1.04
CA ILE A 107 10.81 -7.87 2.15
C ILE A 107 11.75 -9.05 2.43
N ASN A 108 12.00 -9.35 3.70
CA ASN A 108 12.84 -10.48 4.06
C ASN A 108 12.02 -11.78 3.91
N THR A 109 12.11 -12.42 2.75
CA THR A 109 11.41 -13.67 2.43
C THR A 109 11.92 -14.87 3.24
N SER A 110 13.15 -14.84 3.77
CA SER A 110 13.68 -15.95 4.59
C SER A 110 13.01 -16.08 5.97
N LYS A 111 12.21 -15.09 6.38
CA LYS A 111 11.33 -15.14 7.57
C LYS A 111 9.84 -15.18 7.23
N ALA A 112 9.50 -15.15 5.95
CA ALA A 112 8.15 -15.24 5.42
C ALA A 112 8.15 -16.32 4.33
N ILE A 113 7.97 -17.57 4.79
CA ILE A 113 7.91 -18.85 4.06
C ILE A 113 7.73 -18.76 2.52
N GLY A 114 8.61 -19.46 1.78
CA GLY A 114 8.26 -20.20 0.57
C GLY A 114 9.04 -19.84 -0.71
N GLU A 115 10.03 -20.67 -1.07
CA GLU A 115 10.86 -20.56 -2.29
C GLU A 115 10.09 -20.81 -3.61
N LYS A 116 10.50 -20.14 -4.69
CA LYS A 116 10.55 -20.75 -6.04
C LYS A 116 11.63 -20.11 -6.94
N ALA A 117 12.10 -20.95 -7.87
CA ALA A 117 13.34 -20.93 -8.65
C ALA A 117 13.32 -20.06 -9.94
N PRO A 118 14.44 -19.92 -10.69
CA PRO A 118 14.81 -18.74 -11.49
C PRO A 118 14.37 -18.76 -12.98
N LEU A 119 14.29 -17.56 -13.59
CA LEU A 119 14.20 -17.35 -15.05
C LEU A 119 15.62 -17.20 -15.65
N GLY A 120 15.83 -17.82 -16.81
CA GLY A 120 17.06 -17.76 -17.61
C GLY A 120 16.96 -16.83 -18.82
N ASP A 121 18.09 -16.17 -19.07
CA ASP A 121 18.74 -15.61 -20.27
C ASP A 121 17.94 -15.26 -21.56
N GLU A 122 18.21 -14.03 -22.02
CA GLU A 122 17.83 -13.41 -23.31
C GLU A 122 18.37 -14.16 -24.55
N PRO A 123 17.95 -13.80 -25.80
CA PRO A 123 18.63 -12.69 -26.49
C PRO A 123 17.78 -11.84 -27.46
N ASP A 124 18.32 -10.64 -27.66
CA ASP A 124 18.07 -9.55 -28.61
C ASP A 124 18.03 -9.92 -30.12
N LYS A 125 17.21 -9.19 -30.91
CA LYS A 125 17.52 -8.63 -32.25
C LYS A 125 16.30 -8.04 -32.97
N GLY A 126 16.44 -6.82 -33.50
CA GLY A 126 15.83 -6.44 -34.79
C GLY A 126 15.06 -5.12 -34.83
N ILE A 127 15.71 -4.00 -34.52
CA ILE A 127 15.20 -2.63 -34.76
C ILE A 127 15.61 -2.26 -36.20
N GLU A 128 14.68 -2.04 -37.14
CA GLU A 128 14.78 -1.01 -38.20
C GLU A 128 13.65 -0.99 -39.26
N ASP A 129 12.72 -1.95 -39.34
CA ASP A 129 11.64 -1.96 -40.37
C ASP A 129 10.23 -1.53 -39.88
N ASP A 130 10.03 -1.32 -38.57
CA ASP A 130 8.67 -1.14 -37.98
C ASP A 130 8.08 0.27 -38.07
N LEU A 131 8.85 1.30 -38.43
CA LEU A 131 8.37 2.70 -38.35
C LEU A 131 7.22 2.99 -39.34
N GLY A 132 7.15 2.24 -40.44
CA GLY A 132 6.07 2.32 -41.43
C GLY A 132 4.81 1.54 -41.05
N GLU A 133 4.92 0.49 -40.22
CA GLU A 133 3.79 -0.25 -39.66
C GLU A 133 3.22 0.43 -38.41
N LEU A 134 4.08 1.02 -37.55
CA LEU A 134 3.69 1.79 -36.36
C LEU A 134 2.73 2.96 -36.66
N LEU A 135 2.89 3.62 -37.81
CA LEU A 135 2.01 4.71 -38.23
C LEU A 135 0.62 4.23 -38.68
N ARG A 136 0.47 2.97 -39.08
CA ARG A 136 -0.81 2.35 -39.45
C ARG A 136 -1.48 1.62 -38.28
N ALA A 137 -0.69 1.10 -37.35
CA ALA A 137 -1.18 0.53 -36.08
C ALA A 137 -1.73 1.58 -35.10
N ALA A 138 -1.41 2.87 -35.30
CA ALA A 138 -1.93 3.97 -34.48
C ALA A 138 -3.45 4.23 -34.64
N GLU A 139 -4.12 3.55 -35.58
CA GLU A 139 -5.58 3.59 -35.76
C GLU A 139 -6.32 2.41 -35.11
N ASP A 140 -5.63 1.40 -34.56
CA ASP A 140 -6.17 0.37 -33.66
C ASP A 140 -5.54 0.57 -32.27
N LYS A 141 -5.97 1.62 -31.57
CA LYS A 141 -5.60 1.77 -30.16
C LYS A 141 -6.39 0.73 -29.37
N ASP A 142 -5.67 -0.15 -28.68
CA ASP A 142 -6.22 -0.93 -27.57
C ASP A 142 -7.20 -0.04 -26.77
N PRO A 143 -8.37 -0.56 -26.36
CA PRO A 143 -9.27 0.18 -25.49
C PRO A 143 -8.49 0.69 -24.26
N PRO A 144 -8.89 1.83 -23.67
CA PRO A 144 -8.24 2.33 -22.46
C PRO A 144 -8.24 1.22 -21.42
N LYS A 145 -7.06 0.90 -20.88
CA LYS A 145 -6.90 -0.18 -19.91
C LYS A 145 -7.66 0.18 -18.63
N THR A 146 -8.86 -0.37 -18.42
CA THR A 146 -9.72 0.03 -17.31
C THR A 146 -9.25 -0.66 -16.03
N SER A 147 -8.96 0.12 -15.00
CA SER A 147 -8.31 -0.37 -13.78
C SER A 147 -9.13 -0.09 -12.53
N LEU A 148 -9.31 -1.15 -11.72
CA LEU A 148 -10.02 -1.12 -10.46
C LEU A 148 -9.04 -1.17 -9.27
N LEU A 149 -9.31 -0.36 -8.25
CA LEU A 149 -8.64 -0.43 -6.96
C LEU A 149 -9.60 -0.86 -5.85
N VAL A 150 -9.26 -1.92 -5.13
CA VAL A 150 -9.99 -2.39 -3.94
C VAL A 150 -9.19 -2.07 -2.68
N ILE A 151 -9.74 -1.23 -1.80
CA ILE A 151 -9.10 -0.77 -0.57
C ILE A 151 -9.81 -1.35 0.65
N ASN A 152 -9.03 -2.02 1.50
CA ASN A 152 -9.51 -2.64 2.73
C ASN A 152 -8.87 -1.99 3.96
N GLY A 153 -9.71 -1.54 4.87
CA GLY A 153 -9.33 -0.91 6.12
C GLY A 153 -8.86 -1.89 7.19
N PRO A 154 -8.80 -1.44 8.46
CA PRO A 154 -8.20 -2.20 9.53
C PRO A 154 -8.97 -3.49 9.85
N ASN A 155 -8.21 -4.52 10.19
CA ASN A 155 -8.64 -5.86 10.60
C ASN A 155 -9.30 -6.72 9.51
N ILE A 156 -9.50 -6.23 8.29
CA ILE A 156 -10.02 -7.06 7.19
C ILE A 156 -9.06 -8.20 6.83
N ASN A 157 -7.75 -8.02 7.04
CA ASN A 157 -6.76 -9.09 6.90
C ASN A 157 -6.97 -10.28 7.85
N MET A 158 -7.83 -10.14 8.86
CA MET A 158 -8.13 -11.18 9.86
C MET A 158 -9.40 -11.99 9.53
N LEU A 159 -10.00 -11.79 8.35
CA LEU A 159 -11.15 -12.58 7.87
C LEU A 159 -10.83 -14.08 7.88
N GLY A 160 -11.80 -14.89 8.34
CA GLY A 160 -11.67 -16.35 8.50
C GLY A 160 -10.90 -16.80 9.74
N ILE A 161 -10.23 -15.89 10.46
CA ILE A 161 -9.48 -16.22 11.70
C ILE A 161 -10.24 -15.74 12.94
N ARG A 162 -10.92 -14.59 12.85
CA ARG A 162 -11.59 -13.94 13.97
C ARG A 162 -13.11 -13.99 13.82
N GLU A 163 -13.79 -14.42 14.88
CA GLU A 163 -15.26 -14.35 15.02
C GLU A 163 -16.02 -14.87 13.77
N PRO A 164 -15.75 -16.12 13.30
CA PRO A 164 -16.30 -16.66 12.06
C PRO A 164 -17.84 -16.72 12.06
N GLU A 165 -18.46 -16.75 13.23
CA GLU A 165 -19.92 -16.71 13.42
C GLU A 165 -20.53 -15.35 13.01
N LEU A 166 -19.77 -14.25 13.06
CA LEU A 166 -20.20 -12.89 12.73
C LEU A 166 -19.78 -12.44 11.32
N TYR A 167 -18.64 -12.93 10.83
CA TYR A 167 -18.04 -12.46 9.57
C TYR A 167 -17.92 -13.55 8.48
N GLY A 168 -18.35 -14.78 8.77
CA GLY A 168 -18.22 -15.93 7.88
C GLY A 168 -16.86 -16.64 7.99
N SER A 169 -16.78 -17.83 7.39
CA SER A 169 -15.53 -18.62 7.31
C SER A 169 -14.65 -18.23 6.12
N GLU A 170 -15.07 -17.26 5.31
CA GLU A 170 -14.36 -16.82 4.12
C GLU A 170 -13.04 -16.14 4.50
N SER A 171 -11.95 -16.61 3.90
CA SER A 171 -10.60 -16.07 4.17
C SER A 171 -10.35 -14.79 3.39
N TYR A 172 -9.42 -13.96 3.89
CA TYR A 172 -8.97 -12.79 3.13
C TYR A 172 -8.43 -13.15 1.74
N GLN A 173 -7.76 -14.30 1.59
CA GLN A 173 -7.30 -14.78 0.28
C GLN A 173 -8.45 -15.08 -0.68
N ARG A 174 -9.57 -15.61 -0.17
CA ARG A 174 -10.75 -15.86 -1.00
C ARG A 174 -11.42 -14.55 -1.42
N LEU A 175 -11.46 -13.55 -0.54
CA LEU A 175 -11.92 -12.21 -0.89
C LEU A 175 -11.09 -11.62 -2.05
N LEU A 176 -9.75 -11.71 -2.00
CA LEU A 176 -8.88 -11.25 -3.09
C LEU A 176 -9.21 -11.93 -4.41
N GLY A 177 -9.31 -13.26 -4.41
CA GLY A 177 -9.68 -14.03 -5.61
C GLY A 177 -11.06 -13.66 -6.13
N LEU A 178 -12.04 -13.41 -5.25
CA LEU A 178 -13.37 -12.94 -5.65
C LEU A 178 -13.31 -11.56 -6.33
N CYS A 179 -12.52 -10.62 -5.80
CA CYS A 179 -12.38 -9.30 -6.41
C CYS A 179 -11.72 -9.36 -7.78
N GLU A 180 -10.68 -10.20 -7.96
CA GLU A 180 -10.04 -10.40 -9.26
C GLU A 180 -10.98 -11.08 -10.27
N GLU A 181 -11.72 -12.11 -9.83
CA GLU A 181 -12.74 -12.78 -10.65
C GLU A 181 -13.84 -11.80 -11.08
N ALA A 182 -14.44 -11.09 -10.12
CA ALA A 182 -15.52 -10.15 -10.38
C ALA A 182 -15.08 -8.99 -11.30
N ALA A 183 -13.88 -8.45 -11.10
CA ALA A 183 -13.36 -7.37 -11.93
C ALA A 183 -13.19 -7.83 -13.39
N ARG A 184 -12.61 -9.01 -13.60
CA ARG A 184 -12.46 -9.58 -14.95
C ARG A 184 -13.82 -9.86 -15.59
N ASP A 185 -14.74 -10.45 -14.84
CA ASP A 185 -16.08 -10.79 -15.33
C ASP A 185 -16.89 -9.53 -15.70
N ALA A 186 -16.65 -8.42 -15.00
CA ALA A 186 -17.27 -7.10 -15.22
C ALA A 186 -16.51 -6.19 -16.21
N GLY A 187 -15.50 -6.71 -16.92
CA GLY A 187 -14.84 -5.96 -18.00
C GLY A 187 -13.64 -5.10 -17.60
N PHE A 188 -13.17 -5.13 -16.34
CA PHE A 188 -11.93 -4.45 -15.95
C PHE A 188 -10.69 -5.24 -16.43
N ASP A 189 -9.71 -4.53 -16.98
CA ASP A 189 -8.42 -5.11 -17.40
C ASP A 189 -7.49 -5.44 -16.24
N SER A 190 -7.67 -4.77 -15.10
CA SER A 190 -6.85 -4.99 -13.92
C SER A 190 -7.59 -4.68 -12.63
N CYS A 191 -7.31 -5.48 -11.60
CA CYS A 191 -7.79 -5.28 -10.24
C CYS A 191 -6.59 -5.27 -9.31
N THR A 192 -6.41 -4.18 -8.56
CA THR A 192 -5.38 -4.07 -7.52
C THR A 192 -6.07 -4.07 -6.17
N CYS A 193 -5.70 -5.00 -5.30
CA CYS A 193 -6.21 -5.03 -3.93
C CYS A 193 -5.14 -4.57 -2.94
N MET A 194 -5.53 -3.68 -2.04
CA MET A 194 -4.70 -3.22 -0.93
C MET A 194 -5.44 -3.36 0.40
N GLN A 195 -4.72 -3.72 1.46
CA GLN A 195 -5.21 -3.65 2.83
C GLN A 195 -4.20 -2.95 3.71
N SER A 196 -4.68 -2.09 4.62
CA SER A 196 -3.84 -1.57 5.70
C SER A 196 -4.61 -1.37 7.00
N ASN A 197 -3.90 -1.56 8.10
CA ASN A 197 -4.34 -1.20 9.44
C ASN A 197 -4.02 0.26 9.80
N HIS A 198 -3.33 0.98 8.91
CA HIS A 198 -2.90 2.36 9.13
C HIS A 198 -3.65 3.29 8.18
N GLU A 199 -4.38 4.23 8.75
CA GLU A 199 -5.15 5.24 8.01
C GLU A 199 -4.30 5.99 6.98
N GLY A 200 -3.08 6.42 7.34
CA GLY A 200 -2.18 7.13 6.43
C GLY A 200 -1.82 6.33 5.17
N ASP A 201 -1.61 5.02 5.29
CA ASP A 201 -1.32 4.17 4.13
C ASP A 201 -2.54 4.08 3.19
N LEU A 202 -3.77 4.07 3.74
CA LEU A 202 -5.01 4.11 2.97
C LEU A 202 -5.18 5.44 2.24
N ILE A 203 -4.91 6.56 2.91
CA ILE A 203 -4.96 7.91 2.33
C ILE A 203 -3.95 8.04 1.19
N ASP A 204 -2.71 7.63 1.41
CA ASP A 204 -1.64 7.68 0.41
C ASP A 204 -2.02 6.85 -0.83
N CYS A 205 -2.62 5.67 -0.62
CA CYS A 205 -3.11 4.82 -1.70
C CYS A 205 -4.23 5.48 -2.51
N ILE A 206 -5.23 6.06 -1.84
CA ILE A 206 -6.31 6.79 -2.52
C ILE A 206 -5.73 7.90 -3.38
N GLN A 207 -4.81 8.72 -2.84
CA GLN A 207 -4.19 9.82 -3.57
C GLN A 207 -3.38 9.34 -4.78
N GLN A 208 -2.68 8.22 -4.65
CA GLN A 208 -1.90 7.61 -5.73
C GLN A 208 -2.76 6.98 -6.82
N ALA A 209 -4.03 6.67 -6.54
CA ALA A 209 -4.95 6.12 -7.53
C ALA A 209 -5.27 7.10 -8.67
N ARG A 210 -5.09 8.41 -8.43
CA ARG A 210 -5.42 9.44 -9.41
C ARG A 210 -4.56 9.32 -10.68
N GLY A 211 -5.23 9.06 -11.81
CA GLY A 211 -4.58 8.85 -13.11
C GLY A 211 -4.00 7.45 -13.29
N VAL A 212 -4.29 6.52 -12.37
CA VAL A 212 -3.87 5.11 -12.43
C VAL A 212 -5.08 4.18 -12.44
N HIS A 213 -6.10 4.48 -11.63
CA HIS A 213 -7.31 3.69 -11.51
C HIS A 213 -8.54 4.51 -11.88
N ASP A 214 -9.52 3.85 -12.48
CA ASP A 214 -10.78 4.41 -12.97
C ASP A 214 -11.91 4.27 -11.96
N ALA A 215 -11.80 3.31 -11.04
CA ALA A 215 -12.82 3.02 -10.02
C ALA A 215 -12.20 2.55 -8.70
N ILE A 216 -12.90 2.83 -7.59
CA ILE A 216 -12.51 2.40 -6.24
C ILE A 216 -13.62 1.63 -5.56
N VAL A 217 -13.33 0.41 -5.08
CA VAL A 217 -14.14 -0.24 -4.05
C VAL A 217 -13.45 -0.01 -2.71
N ILE A 218 -14.15 0.50 -1.71
CA ILE A 218 -13.56 0.73 -0.39
C ILE A 218 -14.39 0.09 0.72
N ASN A 219 -13.75 -0.75 1.52
CA ASN A 219 -14.25 -1.17 2.82
C ASN A 219 -13.37 -0.54 3.91
N PRO A 220 -13.75 0.61 4.48
CA PRO A 220 -12.93 1.28 5.50
C PRO A 220 -12.97 0.60 6.87
N ALA A 221 -13.79 -0.45 7.04
CA ALA A 221 -14.00 -1.15 8.31
C ALA A 221 -14.31 -0.17 9.46
N ALA A 222 -13.49 -0.14 10.52
CA ALA A 222 -13.72 0.77 11.66
C ALA A 222 -13.53 2.26 11.30
N TYR A 223 -12.77 2.58 10.25
CA TYR A 223 -12.54 3.98 9.85
C TYR A 223 -13.75 4.64 9.22
N THR A 224 -14.73 3.85 8.79
CA THR A 224 -16.05 4.31 8.32
C THR A 224 -16.68 5.32 9.28
N HIS A 225 -16.55 5.06 10.58
CA HIS A 225 -17.23 5.81 11.63
C HIS A 225 -16.38 6.93 12.23
N THR A 226 -15.12 7.07 11.79
CA THR A 226 -14.14 7.92 12.50
C THR A 226 -13.30 8.80 11.56
N SER A 227 -13.08 8.37 10.32
CA SER A 227 -12.12 9.01 9.43
C SER A 227 -12.77 10.02 8.48
N ILE A 228 -12.70 11.29 8.87
CA ILE A 228 -12.93 12.41 7.95
C ILE A 228 -11.78 12.51 6.93
N ALA A 229 -10.58 12.07 7.29
CA ALA A 229 -9.41 12.13 6.41
C ALA A 229 -9.57 11.23 5.17
N LEU A 230 -10.17 10.03 5.31
CA LEU A 230 -10.50 9.18 4.16
C LEU A 230 -11.58 9.80 3.27
N LEU A 231 -12.59 10.44 3.87
CA LEU A 231 -13.61 11.19 3.14
C LEU A 231 -12.98 12.28 2.27
N ASP A 232 -12.10 13.10 2.87
CA ASP A 232 -11.42 14.19 2.15
C ASP A 232 -10.50 13.65 1.04
N ALA A 233 -9.80 12.55 1.28
CA ALA A 233 -8.96 11.90 0.27
C ALA A 233 -9.79 11.41 -0.94
N LEU A 234 -10.92 10.74 -0.70
CA LEU A 234 -11.83 10.28 -1.76
C LEU A 234 -12.41 11.45 -2.56
N LYS A 235 -12.88 12.51 -1.88
CA LYS A 235 -13.39 13.73 -2.53
C LYS A 235 -12.32 14.43 -3.37
N ALA A 236 -11.05 14.39 -2.96
CA ALA A 236 -9.95 15.04 -3.66
C ALA A 236 -9.57 14.36 -4.99
N VAL A 237 -9.69 13.03 -5.07
CA VAL A 237 -9.28 12.29 -6.29
C VAL A 237 -10.37 12.23 -7.36
N GLN A 238 -11.63 12.41 -6.99
CA GLN A 238 -12.79 12.42 -7.90
C GLN A 238 -12.94 11.14 -8.75
N ILE A 239 -12.45 10.02 -8.23
CA ILE A 239 -12.63 8.69 -8.84
C ILE A 239 -13.95 8.12 -8.30
N PRO A 240 -14.83 7.55 -9.15
CA PRO A 240 -16.06 6.92 -8.68
C PRO A 240 -15.73 5.80 -7.68
N ALA A 241 -16.37 5.86 -6.52
CA ALA A 241 -16.11 4.94 -5.42
C ALA A 241 -17.40 4.29 -4.90
N VAL A 242 -17.34 3.01 -4.55
CA VAL A 242 -18.42 2.30 -3.85
C VAL A 242 -17.93 1.82 -2.49
N GLU A 243 -18.70 2.14 -1.46
CA GLU A 243 -18.44 1.70 -0.09
C GLU A 243 -18.99 0.28 0.12
N VAL A 244 -18.22 -0.61 0.74
CA VAL A 244 -18.63 -2.00 1.03
C VAL A 244 -18.45 -2.34 2.49
N HIS A 245 -19.45 -3.01 3.07
CA HIS A 245 -19.41 -3.62 4.40
C HIS A 245 -19.84 -5.08 4.34
N ILE A 246 -18.96 -5.97 4.83
CA ILE A 246 -19.22 -7.42 4.86
C ILE A 246 -20.42 -7.74 5.77
N SER A 247 -20.47 -7.13 6.95
CA SER A 247 -21.58 -7.27 7.90
C SER A 247 -22.57 -6.13 7.74
N ASP A 248 -23.84 -6.37 8.04
CA ASP A 248 -24.84 -5.31 8.08
C ASP A 248 -24.48 -4.31 9.19
N VAL A 249 -24.21 -3.07 8.81
CA VAL A 249 -23.84 -2.00 9.74
C VAL A 249 -25.06 -1.42 10.45
N ASP A 250 -26.24 -1.44 9.81
CA ASP A 250 -27.47 -0.83 10.32
C ASP A 250 -28.12 -1.67 11.43
N ALA A 251 -27.85 -2.97 11.44
CA ALA A 251 -28.23 -3.89 12.51
C ALA A 251 -27.36 -3.76 13.79
N ARG A 252 -26.36 -2.86 13.80
CA ARG A 252 -25.40 -2.71 14.91
C ARG A 252 -25.66 -1.45 15.73
N GLU A 253 -24.83 -1.25 16.75
CA GLU A 253 -24.86 -0.12 17.69
C GLU A 253 -24.87 1.24 16.95
N GLU A 254 -25.50 2.26 17.53
CA GLU A 254 -25.66 3.60 16.92
C GLU A 254 -24.35 4.21 16.40
N SER A 255 -23.23 3.96 17.09
CA SER A 255 -21.90 4.42 16.69
C SER A 255 -21.43 3.89 15.34
N ARG A 256 -22.03 2.79 14.84
CA ARG A 256 -21.70 2.15 13.56
C ARG A 256 -22.65 2.53 12.42
N LYS A 257 -23.69 3.31 12.69
CA LYS A 257 -24.63 3.78 11.66
C LYS A 257 -24.13 5.01 10.91
N VAL A 258 -23.13 5.71 11.46
CA VAL A 258 -22.51 6.88 10.83
C VAL A 258 -21.39 6.42 9.90
N SER A 259 -21.49 6.76 8.62
CA SER A 259 -20.39 6.60 7.66
C SER A 259 -20.00 7.97 7.10
N TYR A 260 -18.75 8.38 7.33
CA TYR A 260 -18.20 9.59 6.73
C TYR A 260 -17.90 9.39 5.25
N VAL A 261 -17.32 8.24 4.88
CA VAL A 261 -16.90 7.96 3.50
C VAL A 261 -18.07 7.84 2.53
N ARG A 262 -19.27 7.49 3.05
CA ARG A 262 -20.50 7.39 2.26
C ARG A 262 -20.78 8.64 1.43
N GLU A 263 -20.45 9.82 1.95
CA GLU A 263 -20.63 11.08 1.23
C GLU A 263 -19.76 11.23 -0.04
N ALA A 264 -18.67 10.47 -0.16
CA ALA A 264 -17.82 10.47 -1.34
C ALA A 264 -18.13 9.32 -2.31
N CYS A 265 -18.94 8.35 -1.89
CA CYS A 265 -19.22 7.15 -2.66
C CYS A 265 -20.54 7.31 -3.45
N ILE A 266 -20.60 6.73 -4.64
CA ILE A 266 -21.81 6.73 -5.47
C ILE A 266 -22.87 5.76 -4.94
N ALA A 267 -22.44 4.73 -4.22
CA ALA A 267 -23.29 3.75 -3.57
C ALA A 267 -22.61 3.16 -2.33
N THR A 268 -23.41 2.54 -1.46
CA THR A 268 -22.96 1.75 -0.31
C THR A 268 -23.63 0.39 -0.34
N ILE A 269 -22.86 -0.68 -0.21
CA ILE A 269 -23.33 -2.07 -0.10
C ILE A 269 -22.98 -2.59 1.29
N SER A 270 -23.95 -3.17 2.00
CA SER A 270 -23.78 -3.59 3.39
C SER A 270 -24.52 -4.88 3.67
N GLY A 271 -23.87 -5.81 4.37
CA GLY A 271 -24.49 -7.03 4.88
C GLY A 271 -24.58 -8.19 3.89
N HIS A 272 -23.96 -8.06 2.71
CA HIS A 272 -23.96 -9.10 1.68
C HIS A 272 -22.71 -10.00 1.76
N GLY A 273 -21.98 -9.97 2.87
CA GLY A 273 -20.76 -10.75 3.03
C GLY A 273 -19.66 -10.31 2.06
N VAL A 274 -18.88 -11.28 1.57
CA VAL A 274 -17.84 -11.04 0.56
C VAL A 274 -18.42 -10.78 -0.84
N GLU A 275 -19.65 -11.22 -1.12
CA GLU A 275 -20.31 -10.96 -2.42
C GLU A 275 -20.68 -9.49 -2.60
N GLY A 276 -20.79 -8.72 -1.51
CA GLY A 276 -20.96 -7.27 -1.61
C GLY A 276 -19.81 -6.56 -2.37
N TYR A 277 -18.61 -7.17 -2.45
CA TYR A 277 -17.54 -6.66 -3.30
C TYR A 277 -17.84 -6.88 -4.78
N ARG A 278 -18.40 -8.04 -5.15
CA ARG A 278 -18.79 -8.31 -6.54
C ARG A 278 -19.86 -7.32 -7.00
N GLU A 279 -20.90 -7.13 -6.20
CA GLU A 279 -21.97 -6.17 -6.51
C GLU A 279 -21.42 -4.74 -6.65
N ALA A 280 -20.44 -4.35 -5.82
CA ALA A 280 -19.81 -3.04 -5.92
C ALA A 280 -19.01 -2.87 -7.21
N ILE A 281 -18.31 -3.92 -7.62
CA ILE A 281 -17.52 -3.95 -8.86
C ILE A 281 -18.45 -3.87 -10.08
N GLU A 282 -19.54 -4.64 -10.09
CA GLU A 282 -20.55 -4.61 -11.15
C GLU A 282 -21.18 -3.21 -11.27
N LEU A 283 -21.53 -2.58 -10.14
CA LEU A 283 -22.06 -1.22 -10.13
C LEU A 283 -21.06 -0.20 -10.70
N LEU A 284 -19.77 -0.36 -10.39
CA LEU A 284 -18.72 0.51 -10.94
C LEU A 284 -18.50 0.27 -12.43
N ALA A 285 -18.58 -0.97 -12.91
CA ALA A 285 -18.51 -1.29 -14.33
C ALA A 285 -19.68 -0.64 -15.09
N ASP A 286 -20.91 -0.81 -14.59
CA ASP A 286 -22.10 -0.15 -15.13
C ASP A 286 -21.96 1.38 -15.14
N HIS A 287 -21.34 1.96 -14.10
CA HIS A 287 -21.10 3.40 -14.02
C HIS A 287 -20.06 3.90 -15.04
N LEU A 288 -19.14 3.04 -15.44
CA LEU A 288 -18.07 3.33 -16.41
C LEU A 288 -18.42 2.92 -17.84
N ASP A 289 -19.60 2.33 -18.07
CA ASP A 289 -20.06 1.79 -19.36
C ASP A 289 -19.09 0.74 -19.95
N ILE A 290 -18.56 -0.18 -19.12
CA ILE A 290 -17.66 -1.28 -19.53
C ILE A 290 -18.28 -2.66 -19.35
#